data_AF-A0A940SN62-F1
#
_entry.id   AF-A0A940SN62-F1
#
_cell.length_a   1.000
_cell.length_b   1.000
_cell.length_c   1.000
_cell.angle_alpha   90.00
_cell.angle_beta   90.00
_cell.angle_gamma   90.00
#
_symmetry.space_group_name_H-M   'P 1'
#
loop_
_entity.id
_entity.type
_entity.pdbx_description
1 polymer ?
#
loop_
_entity_poly.entity_id
_entity_poly.type
_entity_poly.pdbx_seq_one_letter_code
_entity_poly.pdbx_strand_id
1 'polypeptide(L)'
;AAAEVIEAFRIPLYVHTLDRAMVTSAEYSLAVHLGYGADYRCPDESMIRTFEEGDELKFSEELTFTVLHTPGHSPGSCCFKHADILFSGDTLFRDGVGRVDFQGGNIRDMRASLARLGAIEGDCTVYCGHYADTTLEHERTFGHYLIPHKL
;
A
#
# COMPACT_ATOMS: atom_id res chain seq x y z
N ALA A 1 8.99 -9.97 10.96
CA ALA A 1 7.62 -10.15 10.47
C ALA A 1 7.52 -10.99 9.18
N ALA A 2 7.70 -10.44 7.97
CA ALA A 2 7.42 -11.18 6.72
C ALA A 2 8.22 -12.50 6.58
N ALA A 3 9.53 -12.48 6.85
CA ALA A 3 10.36 -13.68 6.84
C ALA A 3 9.85 -14.76 7.82
N GLU A 4 9.45 -14.37 9.03
CA GLU A 4 8.93 -15.29 10.05
C GLU A 4 7.62 -15.95 9.63
N VAL A 5 6.72 -15.19 8.99
CA VAL A 5 5.45 -15.72 8.48
C VAL A 5 5.72 -16.73 7.35
N ILE A 6 6.64 -16.43 6.43
CA ILE A 6 7.01 -17.35 5.35
C ILE A 6 7.61 -18.65 5.92
N GLU A 7 8.49 -18.54 6.91
CA GLU A 7 9.11 -19.70 7.55
C GLU A 7 8.09 -20.58 8.28
N ALA A 8 7.18 -19.96 9.02
CA ALA A 8 6.18 -20.67 9.82
C ALA A 8 5.09 -21.33 8.97
N PHE A 9 4.62 -20.65 7.91
CA PHE A 9 3.41 -21.07 7.19
C PHE A 9 3.65 -21.43 5.73
N ARG A 10 4.83 -21.14 5.17
CA ARG A 10 5.18 -21.40 3.76
C ARG A 10 4.18 -20.77 2.79
N ILE A 11 3.67 -19.59 3.13
CA ILE A 11 2.75 -18.79 2.31
C ILE A 11 3.58 -17.80 1.46
N PRO A 12 3.29 -17.62 0.16
CA PRO A 12 3.99 -16.66 -0.67
C PRO A 12 3.78 -15.22 -0.20
N LEU A 13 4.83 -14.40 -0.32
CA LEU A 13 4.79 -12.96 -0.09
C LEU A 13 4.59 -12.25 -1.42
N TYR A 14 3.54 -11.47 -1.53
CA TYR A 14 3.24 -10.66 -2.71
C TYR A 14 3.70 -9.21 -2.49
N VAL A 15 4.40 -8.63 -3.47
CA VAL A 15 4.85 -7.23 -3.44
C VAL A 15 4.83 -6.64 -4.84
N HIS A 16 4.54 -5.35 -4.97
CA HIS A 16 4.66 -4.68 -6.27
C HIS A 16 6.11 -4.75 -6.77
N THR A 17 6.32 -4.93 -8.07
CA THR A 17 7.67 -5.11 -8.65
C THR A 17 8.62 -3.97 -8.27
N LEU A 18 8.12 -2.73 -8.22
CA LEU A 18 8.89 -1.53 -7.86
C LEU A 18 9.39 -1.49 -6.40
N ASP A 19 8.75 -2.22 -5.48
CA ASP A 19 9.14 -2.26 -4.07
C ASP A 19 9.83 -3.58 -3.67
N ARG A 20 10.06 -4.49 -4.63
CA ARG A 20 10.71 -5.78 -4.34
C ARG A 20 12.05 -5.60 -3.60
N ALA A 21 12.85 -4.62 -4.00
CA ALA A 21 14.15 -4.34 -3.37
C ALA A 21 14.02 -3.85 -1.92
N MET A 22 12.91 -3.18 -1.57
CA MET A 22 12.63 -2.78 -0.19
C MET A 22 12.39 -4.01 0.69
N VAL A 23 11.75 -5.04 0.16
CA VAL A 23 11.51 -6.28 0.92
C VAL A 23 12.80 -7.07 1.16
N THR A 24 13.72 -7.08 0.20
CA THR A 24 14.94 -7.92 0.24
C THR A 24 16.20 -7.17 0.71
N SER A 25 16.09 -5.92 1.16
CA SER A 25 17.22 -5.14 1.67
C SER A 25 16.88 -4.33 2.90
N ALA A 26 17.68 -4.48 3.96
CA ALA A 26 17.60 -3.67 5.18
C ALA A 26 17.87 -2.18 4.93
N GLU A 27 18.64 -1.86 3.89
CA GLU A 27 18.97 -0.48 3.51
C GLU A 27 17.79 0.19 2.82
N TYR A 28 17.18 -0.49 1.83
CA TYR A 28 16.05 0.04 1.07
C TYR A 28 14.72 0.02 1.85
N SER A 29 14.54 -0.88 2.83
CA SER A 29 13.35 -0.91 3.72
C SER A 29 13.32 0.19 4.77
N LEU A 30 14.35 1.04 4.84
CA LEU A 30 14.58 1.96 5.97
C LEU A 30 14.85 1.26 7.31
N ALA A 31 14.93 -0.08 7.37
CA ALA A 31 15.18 -0.79 8.64
C ALA A 31 16.48 -0.31 9.29
N VAL A 32 17.56 -0.14 8.52
CA VAL A 32 18.82 0.43 9.03
C VAL A 32 18.64 1.88 9.49
N HIS A 33 17.99 2.72 8.69
CA HIS A 33 17.79 4.14 8.97
C HIS A 33 16.94 4.40 10.22
N LEU A 34 16.03 3.48 10.54
CA LEU A 34 15.15 3.55 11.71
C LEU A 34 15.69 2.77 12.93
N GLY A 35 16.89 2.20 12.84
CA GLY A 35 17.54 1.49 13.96
C GLY A 35 17.13 0.03 14.14
N TYR A 36 16.38 -0.54 13.21
CA TYR A 36 15.94 -1.95 13.18
C TYR A 36 16.81 -2.86 12.31
N GLY A 37 17.96 -2.38 11.83
CA GLY A 37 18.82 -3.14 10.91
C GLY A 37 19.32 -4.47 11.49
N ALA A 38 19.54 -4.56 12.80
CA ALA A 38 19.97 -5.80 13.45
C ALA A 38 18.87 -6.87 13.52
N ASP A 39 17.61 -6.45 13.56
CA ASP A 39 16.44 -7.34 13.62
C ASP A 39 15.88 -7.69 12.22
N TYR A 40 16.44 -7.06 11.17
CA TYR A 40 16.01 -7.32 9.80
C TYR A 40 16.34 -8.75 9.39
N ARG A 41 15.34 -9.42 8.80
CA ARG A 41 15.48 -10.75 8.21
C ARG A 41 14.98 -10.70 6.78
N CYS A 42 15.85 -11.01 5.83
CA CYS A 42 15.46 -11.14 4.43
C CYS A 42 14.52 -12.36 4.29
N PRO A 43 13.31 -12.20 3.72
CA PRO A 43 12.46 -13.34 3.43
C PRO A 43 13.07 -14.26 2.37
N ASP A 44 12.69 -15.55 2.37
CA ASP A 44 13.05 -16.49 1.31
C ASP A 44 12.60 -15.95 -0.06
N GLU A 45 13.56 -15.51 -0.87
CA GLU A 45 13.27 -14.87 -2.16
C GLU A 45 12.52 -15.79 -3.13
N SER A 46 12.64 -17.12 -2.98
CA SER A 46 11.87 -18.09 -3.79
C SER A 46 10.37 -18.07 -3.48
N MET A 47 9.99 -17.49 -2.34
CA MET A 47 8.60 -17.32 -1.89
C MET A 47 8.03 -15.94 -2.23
N ILE A 48 8.83 -15.05 -2.81
CA ILE A 48 8.36 -13.72 -3.25
C ILE A 48 7.68 -13.86 -4.62
N ARG A 49 6.51 -13.22 -4.75
CA ARG A 49 5.77 -13.06 -6.00
C ARG A 49 5.57 -11.57 -6.23
N THR A 50 5.62 -11.16 -7.49
CA THR A 50 5.34 -9.78 -7.87
C THR A 50 3.98 -9.64 -8.52
N PHE A 51 3.41 -8.44 -8.42
CA PHE A 51 2.18 -8.03 -9.09
C PHE A 51 2.32 -6.60 -9.61
N GLU A 52 1.39 -6.21 -10.47
CA GLU A 52 1.27 -4.88 -11.08
C GLU A 52 -0.15 -4.30 -10.90
N GLU A 53 -0.37 -3.08 -11.40
CA GLU A 53 -1.70 -2.46 -11.52
C GLU A 53 -2.69 -3.39 -12.23
N GLY A 54 -3.89 -3.53 -11.66
CA GLY A 54 -5.00 -4.26 -12.26
C GLY A 54 -4.93 -5.77 -12.09
N ASP A 55 -3.84 -6.32 -11.54
CA ASP A 55 -3.77 -7.74 -11.21
C ASP A 55 -4.83 -8.13 -10.16
N GLU A 56 -5.29 -9.38 -10.25
CA GLU A 56 -6.18 -9.98 -9.26
C GLU A 56 -5.43 -10.99 -8.39
N LEU A 57 -5.36 -10.71 -7.09
CA LEU A 57 -4.80 -11.63 -6.10
C LEU A 57 -5.92 -12.52 -5.54
N LYS A 58 -6.09 -13.70 -6.16
CA LYS A 58 -7.11 -14.69 -5.77
C LYS A 58 -6.56 -15.67 -4.73
N PHE A 59 -7.17 -15.70 -3.54
CA PHE A 59 -6.83 -16.60 -2.44
C PHE A 59 -7.88 -17.69 -2.21
N SER A 60 -9.12 -17.48 -2.65
CA SER A 60 -10.18 -18.50 -2.71
C SER A 60 -11.23 -18.09 -3.76
N GLU A 61 -12.31 -18.85 -3.92
CA GLU A 61 -13.43 -18.45 -4.79
C GLU A 61 -14.13 -17.16 -4.32
N GLU A 62 -14.12 -16.89 -3.00
CA GLU A 62 -14.80 -15.75 -2.40
C GLU A 62 -13.85 -14.61 -2.05
N LEU A 63 -12.53 -14.83 -2.11
CA LEU A 63 -11.52 -13.85 -1.69
C LEU A 63 -10.55 -13.54 -2.83
N THR A 64 -10.87 -12.46 -3.55
CA THR A 64 -10.03 -11.87 -4.60
C THR A 64 -9.85 -10.38 -4.33
N PHE A 65 -8.62 -9.91 -4.39
CA PHE A 65 -8.31 -8.48 -4.31
C PHE A 65 -7.88 -7.97 -5.67
N THR A 66 -8.46 -6.85 -6.11
CA THR A 66 -7.96 -6.07 -7.24
C THR A 66 -6.86 -5.13 -6.75
N VAL A 67 -5.70 -5.17 -7.43
CA VAL A 67 -4.57 -4.29 -7.13
C VAL A 67 -4.78 -2.92 -7.79
N LEU A 68 -4.71 -1.86 -6.99
CA LEU A 68 -4.67 -0.48 -7.45
C LEU A 68 -3.27 0.09 -7.14
N HIS A 69 -2.43 0.29 -8.16
CA HIS A 69 -1.12 0.91 -8.00
C HIS A 69 -1.31 2.38 -7.63
N THR A 70 -0.84 2.75 -6.44
CA THR A 70 -1.02 4.06 -5.83
C THR A 70 0.31 4.62 -5.34
N PRO A 71 1.27 4.87 -6.26
CA PRO A 71 2.58 5.38 -5.90
C PRO A 71 2.49 6.75 -5.22
N GLY A 72 3.49 7.06 -4.42
CA GLY A 72 3.63 8.37 -3.79
C GLY A 72 4.31 8.29 -2.44
N HIS A 73 3.85 7.38 -1.57
CA HIS A 73 4.53 7.07 -0.32
C HIS A 73 5.81 6.26 -0.60
N SER A 74 5.67 5.20 -1.39
CA SER A 74 6.75 4.47 -2.06
C SER A 74 6.45 4.33 -3.56
N PRO A 75 7.45 3.96 -4.40
CA PRO A 75 7.23 3.70 -5.82
C PRO A 75 6.26 2.55 -6.12
N GLY A 76 6.25 1.51 -5.28
CA GLY A 76 5.39 0.33 -5.41
C GLY A 76 4.19 0.30 -4.46
N SER A 77 3.84 1.41 -3.80
CA SER A 77 2.64 1.49 -2.95
C SER A 77 1.39 1.10 -3.74
N CYS A 78 0.55 0.24 -3.14
CA CYS A 78 -0.69 -0.25 -3.73
C CYS A 78 -1.82 -0.21 -2.70
N CYS A 79 -3.03 0.04 -3.18
CA CYS A 79 -4.25 -0.24 -2.45
C CYS A 79 -4.84 -1.56 -2.95
N PHE A 80 -5.49 -2.33 -2.07
CA PHE A 80 -6.12 -3.60 -2.42
C PHE A 80 -7.62 -3.51 -2.19
N LYS A 81 -8.42 -3.66 -3.25
CA LYS A 81 -9.88 -3.55 -3.19
C LYS A 81 -10.52 -4.94 -3.22
N HIS A 82 -11.49 -5.16 -2.33
CA HIS A 82 -12.36 -6.34 -2.34
C HIS A 82 -13.77 -5.92 -1.95
N ALA A 83 -14.74 -6.09 -2.84
CA ALA A 83 -16.10 -5.55 -2.66
C ALA A 83 -16.07 -4.07 -2.20
N ASP A 84 -16.73 -3.72 -1.11
CA ASP A 84 -16.76 -2.36 -0.53
C ASP A 84 -15.66 -2.14 0.53
N ILE A 85 -14.56 -2.89 0.47
CA ILE A 85 -13.39 -2.75 1.33
C ILE A 85 -12.19 -2.31 0.50
N LEU A 86 -11.42 -1.36 1.05
CA LEU A 86 -10.16 -0.89 0.50
C LEU A 86 -9.08 -0.93 1.59
N PHE A 87 -8.05 -1.74 1.39
CA PHE A 87 -6.82 -1.64 2.17
C PHE A 87 -5.91 -0.61 1.51
N SER A 88 -5.69 0.54 2.15
CA SER A 88 -4.97 1.67 1.54
C SER A 88 -3.47 1.72 1.87
N GLY A 89 -3.01 0.91 2.81
CA GLY A 89 -1.67 1.03 3.37
C GLY A 89 -1.41 2.47 3.82
N ASP A 90 -0.23 2.99 3.48
CA ASP A 90 0.17 4.36 3.79
C ASP A 90 -0.16 5.36 2.67
N THR A 91 -1.15 5.07 1.82
CA THR A 91 -1.61 6.02 0.79
C THR A 91 -2.62 7.01 1.36
N LEU A 92 -3.73 6.50 1.92
CA LEU A 92 -4.84 7.29 2.46
C LEU A 92 -5.10 6.88 3.91
N PHE A 93 -5.14 7.87 4.80
CA PHE A 93 -5.51 7.73 6.21
C PHE A 93 -6.82 8.46 6.49
N ARG A 94 -7.36 8.26 7.68
CA ARG A 94 -8.41 9.14 8.19
C ARG A 94 -7.90 10.58 8.30
N ASP A 95 -8.53 11.50 7.57
CA ASP A 95 -8.21 12.93 7.54
C ASP A 95 -6.74 13.21 7.14
N GLY A 96 -6.08 12.32 6.39
CA GLY A 96 -4.65 12.40 6.12
C GLY A 96 -4.14 11.49 5.00
N VAL A 97 -2.84 11.60 4.69
CA VAL A 97 -2.17 10.82 3.63
C VAL A 97 -0.75 10.45 4.05
N GLY A 98 -0.17 9.47 3.35
CA GLY A 98 1.23 9.10 3.52
C GLY A 98 2.20 10.24 3.32
N ARG A 99 3.30 10.22 4.09
CA ARG A 99 4.44 11.09 3.82
C ARG A 99 5.13 10.69 2.50
N VAL A 100 5.76 11.67 1.84
CA VAL A 100 6.34 11.51 0.49
C VAL A 100 7.79 11.98 0.41
N ASP A 101 8.43 12.22 1.56
CA ASP A 101 9.75 12.83 1.69
C ASP A 101 10.89 11.82 1.90
N PHE A 102 10.57 10.53 2.03
CA PHE A 102 11.58 9.45 1.99
C PHE A 102 12.01 9.11 0.56
N GLN A 103 13.09 8.34 0.44
CA GLN A 103 13.59 7.88 -0.86
C GLN A 103 12.51 7.11 -1.63
N GLY A 104 12.24 7.55 -2.86
CA GLY A 104 11.18 6.99 -3.71
C GLY A 104 9.81 7.63 -3.48
N GLY A 105 9.64 8.44 -2.45
CA GLY A 105 8.43 9.23 -2.23
C GLY A 105 8.28 10.35 -3.26
N ASN A 106 7.05 10.62 -3.68
CA ASN A 106 6.75 11.62 -4.71
C ASN A 106 5.34 12.22 -4.52
N ILE A 107 5.28 13.54 -4.32
CA ILE A 107 4.01 14.26 -4.11
C ILE A 107 3.11 14.29 -5.35
N ARG A 108 3.66 14.28 -6.56
CA ARG A 108 2.86 14.29 -7.80
C ARG A 108 2.16 12.96 -7.98
N ASP A 109 2.88 11.87 -7.74
CA ASP A 109 2.34 10.52 -7.79
C ASP A 109 1.28 10.32 -6.70
N MET A 110 1.56 10.75 -5.46
CA MET A 110 0.60 10.72 -4.37
C MET A 110 -0.71 11.44 -4.74
N ARG A 111 -0.62 12.65 -5.31
CA ARG A 111 -1.80 13.41 -5.73
C ARG A 111 -2.59 12.71 -6.85
N ALA A 112 -1.90 12.09 -7.80
CA ALA A 112 -2.56 11.32 -8.86
C ALA A 112 -3.27 10.08 -8.30
N SER A 113 -2.61 9.36 -7.39
CA SER A 113 -3.16 8.21 -6.66
C SER A 113 -4.41 8.57 -5.89
N LEU A 114 -4.37 9.64 -5.10
CA LEU A 114 -5.51 10.13 -4.31
C LEU A 114 -6.67 10.59 -5.19
N ALA A 115 -6.40 11.27 -6.31
CA ALA A 115 -7.44 11.63 -7.27
C ALA A 115 -8.14 10.39 -7.86
N ARG A 116 -7.39 9.32 -8.15
CA ARG A 116 -7.96 8.03 -8.60
C ARG A 116 -8.83 7.39 -7.51
N LEU A 117 -8.36 7.37 -6.26
CA LEU A 117 -9.14 6.83 -5.13
C LEU A 117 -10.43 7.64 -4.90
N GLY A 118 -10.35 8.97 -4.99
CA GLY A 118 -11.51 9.86 -4.88
C GLY A 118 -12.57 9.60 -5.95
N ALA A 119 -12.18 9.07 -7.12
CA ALA A 119 -13.08 8.77 -8.24
C ALA A 119 -13.71 7.36 -8.20
N ILE A 120 -13.35 6.50 -7.25
CA ILE A 120 -13.95 5.16 -7.11
C ILE A 120 -15.44 5.28 -6.81
N GLU A 121 -16.32 4.64 -7.57
CA GLU A 121 -17.76 4.69 -7.26
C GLU A 121 -18.10 3.95 -5.96
N GLY A 122 -19.11 4.46 -5.25
CA GLY A 122 -19.56 3.89 -3.97
C GLY A 122 -18.74 4.36 -2.76
N ASP A 123 -19.09 3.82 -1.59
CA ASP A 123 -18.45 4.14 -0.32
C ASP A 123 -17.73 2.90 0.22
N CYS A 124 -16.41 2.84 0.00
CA CYS A 124 -15.61 1.76 0.56
C CYS A 124 -15.23 2.08 2.01
N THR A 125 -15.29 1.07 2.88
CA THR A 125 -14.58 1.11 4.16
C THR A 125 -13.08 1.03 3.89
N VAL A 126 -12.32 1.98 4.42
CA VAL A 126 -10.88 2.10 4.21
C VAL A 126 -10.13 1.68 5.47
N TYR A 127 -9.39 0.57 5.36
CA TYR A 127 -8.44 0.11 6.37
C TYR A 127 -7.04 0.57 5.97
N CYS A 128 -6.48 1.48 6.76
CA CYS A 128 -5.21 2.12 6.47
C CYS A 128 -4.05 1.52 7.28
N GLY A 129 -2.81 1.82 6.89
CA GLY A 129 -1.62 1.27 7.55
C GLY A 129 -1.43 1.77 8.98
N HIS A 130 -1.98 2.95 9.28
CA HIS A 130 -1.88 3.62 10.58
C HIS A 130 -3.15 4.42 10.89
N TYR A 131 -3.39 4.67 12.18
CA TYR A 131 -4.54 5.43 12.70
C TYR A 131 -5.86 4.67 12.62
N ALA A 132 -6.98 5.38 12.78
CA ALA A 132 -8.32 4.82 12.74
C ALA A 132 -8.80 4.65 11.30
N ASP A 133 -9.67 3.66 11.09
CA ASP A 133 -10.35 3.44 9.81
C ASP A 133 -11.24 4.63 9.41
N THR A 134 -11.50 4.73 8.11
CA THR A 134 -12.34 5.77 7.50
C THR A 134 -13.21 5.21 6.37
N THR A 135 -13.95 6.06 5.66
CA THR A 135 -14.66 5.69 4.42
C THR A 135 -14.30 6.64 3.29
N LEU A 136 -14.47 6.20 2.04
CA LEU A 136 -14.21 7.08 0.88
C LEU A 136 -15.13 8.30 0.91
N GLU A 137 -16.39 8.17 1.34
CA GLU A 137 -17.29 9.32 1.47
C GLU A 137 -16.85 10.29 2.58
N HIS A 138 -16.37 9.81 3.73
CA HIS A 138 -15.79 10.69 4.76
C HIS A 138 -14.61 11.49 4.19
N GLU A 139 -13.68 10.81 3.52
CA GLU A 139 -12.49 11.46 2.95
C GLU A 139 -12.80 12.36 1.75
N ARG A 140 -13.88 12.13 0.99
CA ARG A 140 -14.36 13.07 -0.03
C ARG A 140 -14.95 14.34 0.58
N THR A 141 -15.65 14.19 1.69
CA THR A 141 -16.40 15.26 2.34
C THR A 141 -15.48 16.16 3.18
N PHE A 142 -14.59 15.53 3.95
CA PHE A 142 -13.75 16.22 4.94
C PHE A 142 -12.27 16.19 4.58
N GLY A 143 -11.82 15.19 3.82
CA GLY A 143 -10.44 15.06 3.39
C GLY A 143 -10.10 16.05 2.27
N HIS A 144 -9.21 16.99 2.57
CA HIS A 144 -8.76 17.97 1.57
C HIS A 144 -7.93 17.36 0.43
N TYR A 145 -7.54 16.09 0.54
CA TYR A 145 -6.59 15.43 -0.34
C TYR A 145 -7.25 14.67 -1.52
N LEU A 146 -8.53 14.28 -1.40
CA LEU A 146 -9.25 13.58 -2.47
C LEU A 146 -9.94 14.51 -3.47
N ILE A 147 -10.00 15.82 -3.17
CA ILE A 147 -10.63 16.81 -4.04
C ILE A 147 -9.57 17.32 -5.04
N PRO A 148 -9.82 17.22 -6.37
CA PRO A 148 -8.96 17.88 -7.34
C PRO A 148 -9.00 19.38 -7.08
N HIS A 149 -7.93 19.97 -6.54
CA HIS A 149 -7.78 21.42 -6.56
C HIS A 149 -7.79 21.86 -8.03
N LYS A 150 -8.88 22.53 -8.44
CA LYS A 150 -8.88 23.35 -9.66
C LYS A 150 -7.78 24.39 -9.48
N LEU A 151 -6.66 24.20 -10.18
CA LEU A 151 -5.75 25.29 -10.53
C LEU A 151 -6.20 25.87 -11.86
#